data_AF-A0A931YV71-F1
#
_entry.id   AF-A0A931YV71-F1
#
_cell.length_a   1.000
_cell.length_b   1.000
_cell.length_c   1.000
_cell.angle_alpha   90.00
_cell.angle_beta   90.00
_cell.angle_gamma   90.00
#
_symmetry.space_group_name_H-M   'P 1'
#
loop_
_entity.id
_entity.type
_entity.pdbx_description
1 polymer ?
#
loop_
_entity_poly.entity_id
_entity_poly.type
_entity_poly.pdbx_seq_one_letter_code
_entity_poly.pdbx_strand_id
1 'polypeptide(L)'
;MKARWLPAVLVLAALLLGGILEVAWGQTPAIEGLERLSPEERAIAERNLERWQRMAPEERARVLENYRRWKSMTPEERQGAREGFQRFNQLPPGERRQILRDFQRWNELPEARRQQLQQAYDRFQKMPPERRAQILQRFQRLEAMPPEERERVMRNWERWQKMTPEQREQFRQRLQQRRPPGARPFPPRNGGGPGAPGGPR
;
A
#
# COMPACT_ATOMS: atom_id res chain seq x y z
N MET A 1 -5.12 14.11 3.76
CA MET A 1 -5.68 13.40 2.60
C MET A 1 -5.50 11.91 2.82
N LYS A 2 -6.57 11.14 3.04
CA LYS A 2 -6.52 9.70 3.33
C LYS A 2 -6.39 8.96 2.00
N ALA A 3 -5.26 8.32 1.73
CA ALA A 3 -5.06 7.57 0.48
C ALA A 3 -6.01 6.36 0.45
N ARG A 4 -7.05 6.44 -0.38
CA ARG A 4 -7.99 5.36 -0.68
C ARG A 4 -7.46 4.57 -1.87
N TRP A 5 -6.94 3.38 -1.65
CA TRP A 5 -6.71 2.40 -2.71
C TRP A 5 -7.76 1.31 -2.59
N LEU A 6 -8.74 1.33 -3.49
CA LEU A 6 -9.72 0.27 -3.67
C LEU A 6 -9.88 0.02 -5.17
N PRO A 7 -9.42 -1.13 -5.67
CA PRO A 7 -10.08 -1.74 -6.81
C PRO A 7 -10.44 -3.19 -6.45
N ALA A 8 -11.47 -3.38 -5.62
CA ALA A 8 -12.12 -4.69 -5.43
C ALA A 8 -13.54 -4.65 -4.83
N VAL A 9 -14.13 -3.48 -4.54
CA VAL A 9 -15.41 -3.43 -3.78
C VAL A 9 -16.65 -3.27 -4.67
N LEU A 10 -16.48 -2.90 -5.94
CA LEU A 10 -17.62 -2.51 -6.78
C LEU A 10 -18.54 -3.66 -7.23
N VAL A 11 -18.13 -4.93 -7.11
CA VAL A 11 -19.00 -6.06 -7.49
C VAL A 11 -19.82 -6.61 -6.30
N LEU A 12 -19.32 -6.49 -5.06
CA LEU A 12 -20.01 -7.00 -3.87
C LEU A 12 -21.06 -6.03 -3.30
N ALA A 13 -20.93 -4.73 -3.57
CA ALA A 13 -21.90 -3.73 -3.12
C ALA A 13 -23.26 -3.84 -3.83
N ALA A 14 -23.32 -4.42 -5.04
CA ALA A 14 -24.56 -4.60 -5.78
C ALA A 14 -25.44 -5.74 -5.22
N LEU A 15 -24.86 -6.72 -4.51
CA LEU A 15 -25.61 -7.84 -3.93
C LEU A 15 -26.17 -7.55 -2.54
N LEU A 16 -25.54 -6.62 -1.82
CA LEU A 16 -25.99 -6.20 -0.48
C LEU A 16 -27.13 -5.16 -0.53
N LEU A 17 -27.74 -4.96 -1.71
CA LEU A 17 -28.93 -4.12 -1.92
C LEU A 17 -30.24 -4.93 -1.93
N GLY A 18 -30.20 -6.27 -1.94
CA GLY A 18 -31.33 -7.11 -1.53
C GLY A 18 -31.22 -7.38 -0.02
N GLY A 19 -32.21 -6.98 0.77
CA GLY A 19 -32.09 -6.84 2.21
C GLY A 19 -31.82 -8.14 3.00
N ILE A 20 -31.48 -7.91 4.27
CA ILE A 20 -31.40 -8.84 5.41
C ILE A 20 -30.01 -9.44 5.64
N LEU A 21 -29.29 -8.80 6.56
CA LEU A 21 -28.07 -9.28 7.18
C LEU A 21 -28.42 -10.00 8.50
N GLU A 22 -29.16 -11.11 8.42
CA GLU A 22 -29.27 -12.08 9.52
C GLU A 22 -29.29 -13.49 8.93
N VAL A 23 -28.14 -14.16 8.94
CA VAL A 23 -28.08 -15.60 8.70
C VAL A 23 -27.24 -16.22 9.80
N ALA A 24 -27.94 -16.52 10.89
CA ALA A 24 -27.55 -17.57 11.81
C ALA A 24 -27.97 -18.92 11.18
N TRP A 25 -27.02 -19.84 11.03
CA TRP A 25 -27.21 -21.27 10.72
C TRP A 25 -27.86 -21.66 9.37
N GLY A 26 -27.04 -22.14 8.43
CA GLY A 26 -27.32 -23.34 7.61
C GLY A 26 -28.32 -23.26 6.44
N GLN A 27 -29.21 -22.28 6.40
CA GLN A 27 -30.15 -22.13 5.28
C GLN A 27 -30.00 -20.73 4.69
N THR A 28 -29.46 -20.61 3.48
CA THR A 28 -29.59 -19.37 2.71
C THR A 28 -31.01 -19.34 2.13
N PRO A 29 -31.93 -18.49 2.63
CA PRO A 29 -33.23 -18.31 1.98
C PRO A 29 -33.01 -17.88 0.53
N ALA A 30 -33.92 -18.28 -0.37
CA ALA A 30 -33.95 -17.73 -1.73
C ALA A 30 -33.95 -16.20 -1.63
N ILE A 31 -32.98 -15.54 -2.27
CA ILE A 31 -32.86 -14.07 -2.21
C ILE A 31 -34.05 -13.48 -2.94
N GLU A 32 -35.02 -12.99 -2.17
CA GLU A 32 -36.25 -12.42 -2.69
C GLU A 32 -35.94 -11.22 -3.61
N GLY A 33 -36.41 -11.28 -4.87
CA GLY A 33 -36.20 -10.24 -5.87
C GLY A 33 -35.21 -10.57 -7.00
N LEU A 34 -34.52 -11.72 -6.95
CA LEU A 34 -33.74 -12.22 -8.10
C LEU A 34 -34.61 -12.45 -9.35
N GLU A 35 -35.89 -12.77 -9.16
CA GLU A 35 -36.88 -12.96 -10.24
C GLU A 35 -37.13 -11.69 -11.08
N ARG A 36 -36.80 -10.51 -10.52
CA ARG A 36 -37.02 -9.21 -11.19
C ARG A 36 -35.81 -8.76 -12.00
N LEU A 37 -34.69 -9.47 -11.92
CA LEU A 37 -33.48 -9.18 -12.68
C LEU A 37 -33.58 -9.73 -14.10
N SER A 38 -32.90 -9.08 -15.04
CA SER A 38 -32.67 -9.67 -16.36
C SER A 38 -31.88 -10.99 -16.23
N PRO A 39 -31.96 -11.90 -17.24
CA PRO A 39 -31.21 -13.15 -17.20
C PRO A 39 -29.70 -12.95 -16.97
N GLU A 40 -29.12 -11.90 -17.54
CA GLU A 40 -27.70 -11.58 -17.38
C GLU A 40 -27.36 -11.12 -15.95
N GLU A 41 -28.15 -10.20 -15.40
CA GLU A 41 -27.98 -9.70 -14.03
C GLU A 41 -28.18 -10.83 -13.01
N ARG A 42 -29.17 -11.70 -13.23
CA ARG A 42 -29.41 -12.88 -12.41
C ARG A 42 -28.20 -13.82 -12.44
N ALA A 43 -27.65 -14.12 -13.61
CA ALA A 43 -26.46 -14.96 -13.73
C ALA A 43 -25.22 -14.36 -13.05
N ILE A 44 -25.07 -13.03 -13.06
CA ILE A 44 -24.02 -12.34 -12.28
C ILE A 44 -24.29 -12.50 -10.78
N ALA A 45 -25.53 -12.31 -10.34
CA ALA A 45 -25.90 -12.40 -8.95
C ALA A 45 -25.68 -13.81 -8.38
N GLU A 46 -26.12 -14.84 -9.11
CA GLU A 46 -25.95 -16.26 -8.75
C GLU A 46 -24.47 -16.64 -8.61
N ARG A 47 -23.61 -16.29 -9.59
CA ARG A 47 -22.16 -16.56 -9.53
C ARG A 47 -21.48 -15.90 -8.33
N ASN A 48 -21.89 -14.68 -7.99
CA ASN A 48 -21.33 -13.98 -6.85
C ASN A 48 -21.83 -14.55 -5.52
N LEU A 49 -23.10 -14.98 -5.45
CA LEU A 49 -23.66 -15.68 -4.29
C LEU A 49 -22.92 -17.00 -4.05
N GLU A 50 -22.70 -17.78 -5.11
CA GLU A 50 -21.94 -19.03 -5.06
C GLU A 50 -20.50 -18.77 -4.54
N ARG A 51 -19.84 -17.70 -5.04
CA ARG A 51 -18.53 -17.27 -4.54
C ARG A 51 -18.59 -16.92 -3.05
N TRP A 52 -19.59 -16.14 -2.62
CA TRP A 52 -19.79 -15.76 -1.22
C TRP A 52 -19.99 -16.97 -0.31
N GLN A 53 -20.80 -17.94 -0.75
CA GLN A 53 -21.04 -19.19 -0.03
C GLN A 53 -19.78 -20.04 0.11
N ARG A 54 -18.82 -19.94 -0.82
CA ARG A 54 -17.53 -20.63 -0.74
C ARG A 54 -16.44 -19.90 0.06
N MET A 55 -16.65 -18.63 0.40
CA MET A 55 -15.66 -17.85 1.18
C MET A 55 -15.54 -18.37 2.62
N ALA A 56 -14.32 -18.34 3.14
CA ALA A 56 -14.07 -18.58 4.56
C ALA A 56 -14.71 -17.47 5.43
N PRO A 57 -15.05 -17.74 6.71
CA PRO A 57 -15.65 -16.74 7.60
C PRO A 57 -14.88 -15.41 7.66
N GLU A 58 -13.55 -15.48 7.67
CA GLU A 58 -12.66 -14.32 7.74
C GLU A 58 -12.71 -13.49 6.45
N GLU A 59 -12.82 -14.15 5.29
CA GLU A 59 -12.96 -13.49 4.00
C GLU A 59 -14.31 -12.77 3.89
N ARG A 60 -15.39 -13.43 4.34
CA ARG A 60 -16.73 -12.83 4.42
C ARG A 60 -16.71 -11.60 5.32
N ALA A 61 -16.06 -11.68 6.49
CA ALA A 61 -15.93 -10.55 7.41
C ALA A 61 -15.26 -9.33 6.75
N ARG A 62 -14.16 -9.55 6.01
CA ARG A 62 -13.45 -8.49 5.28
C ARG A 62 -14.32 -7.85 4.20
N VAL A 63 -15.08 -8.65 3.46
CA VAL A 63 -16.03 -8.14 2.45
C VAL A 63 -17.11 -7.27 3.09
N LEU A 64 -17.67 -7.70 4.22
CA LEU A 64 -18.67 -6.91 4.96
C LEU A 64 -18.10 -5.60 5.50
N GLU A 65 -16.88 -5.62 6.03
CA GLU A 65 -16.18 -4.41 6.46
C GLU A 65 -15.98 -3.42 5.30
N ASN A 66 -15.51 -3.93 4.16
CA ASN A 66 -15.35 -3.13 2.94
C ASN A 66 -16.67 -2.51 2.48
N TYR A 67 -17.77 -3.25 2.55
CA TYR A 67 -19.09 -2.74 2.24
C TYR A 67 -19.56 -1.66 3.23
N ARG A 68 -19.38 -1.86 4.55
CA ARG A 68 -19.69 -0.84 5.56
C ARG A 68 -18.93 0.45 5.28
N ARG A 69 -17.64 0.35 4.97
CA ARG A 69 -16.79 1.49 4.57
C ARG A 69 -17.30 2.15 3.29
N TRP A 70 -17.74 1.38 2.30
CA TRP A 70 -18.32 1.93 1.06
C TRP A 70 -19.61 2.72 1.34
N LYS A 71 -20.50 2.15 2.17
CA LYS A 71 -21.74 2.83 2.57
C LYS A 71 -21.49 4.12 3.33
N SER A 72 -20.45 4.18 4.15
CA SER A 72 -20.07 5.39 4.89
C SER A 72 -19.35 6.44 4.04
N MET A 73 -19.09 6.20 2.74
CA MET A 73 -18.43 7.17 1.88
C MET A 73 -19.38 8.29 1.44
N THR A 74 -18.87 9.52 1.35
CA THR A 74 -19.59 10.65 0.75
C THR A 74 -19.75 10.47 -0.77
N PRO A 75 -20.68 11.20 -1.43
CA PRO A 75 -20.81 11.16 -2.89
C PRO A 75 -19.48 11.45 -3.63
N GLU A 76 -18.72 12.42 -3.16
CA GLU A 76 -17.42 12.82 -3.75
C GLU A 76 -16.38 11.69 -3.60
N GLU A 77 -16.36 11.04 -2.44
CA GLU A 77 -15.47 9.92 -2.18
C GLU A 77 -15.80 8.70 -3.07
N ARG A 78 -17.09 8.43 -3.30
CA ARG A 78 -17.53 7.39 -4.24
C ARG A 78 -17.20 7.76 -5.68
N GLN A 79 -17.33 9.02 -6.05
CA GLN A 79 -16.97 9.52 -7.38
C GLN A 79 -15.46 9.35 -7.63
N GLY A 80 -14.60 9.76 -6.69
CA GLY A 80 -13.16 9.54 -6.80
C GLY A 80 -12.78 8.06 -6.90
N ALA A 81 -13.50 7.17 -6.21
CA ALA A 81 -13.30 5.72 -6.35
C ALA A 81 -13.69 5.20 -7.74
N ARG A 82 -14.80 5.68 -8.32
CA ARG A 82 -15.23 5.34 -9.68
C ARG A 82 -14.19 5.79 -10.71
N GLU A 83 -13.71 7.02 -10.62
CA GLU A 83 -12.67 7.54 -11.51
C GLU A 83 -11.36 6.77 -11.38
N GLY A 84 -10.97 6.41 -10.14
CA GLY A 84 -9.82 5.56 -9.89
C GLY A 84 -9.95 4.19 -10.57
N PHE A 85 -11.13 3.59 -10.48
CA PHE A 85 -11.43 2.31 -11.14
C PHE A 85 -11.41 2.43 -12.67
N GLN A 86 -11.96 3.51 -13.24
CA GLN A 86 -11.91 3.77 -14.68
C GLN A 86 -10.47 3.91 -15.16
N ARG A 87 -9.66 4.72 -14.47
CA ARG A 87 -8.22 4.85 -14.79
C ARG A 87 -7.51 3.51 -14.72
N PHE A 88 -7.76 2.71 -13.69
CA PHE A 88 -7.18 1.37 -13.55
C PHE A 88 -7.55 0.44 -14.71
N ASN A 89 -8.81 0.47 -15.18
CA ASN A 89 -9.25 -0.37 -16.30
C ASN A 89 -8.65 0.05 -17.64
N GLN A 90 -8.30 1.33 -17.79
CA GLN A 90 -7.64 1.88 -18.98
C GLN A 90 -6.13 1.59 -19.01
N LEU A 91 -5.53 1.16 -17.91
CA LEU A 91 -4.11 0.83 -17.88
C LEU A 91 -3.80 -0.37 -18.81
N PRO A 92 -2.62 -0.38 -19.46
CA PRO A 92 -2.16 -1.54 -20.21
C PRO A 92 -2.18 -2.83 -19.36
N PRO A 93 -2.44 -4.01 -19.97
CA PRO A 93 -2.55 -5.26 -19.22
C PRO A 93 -1.33 -5.58 -18.34
N GLY A 94 -0.12 -5.20 -18.77
CA GLY A 94 1.11 -5.37 -17.99
C GLY A 94 1.12 -4.56 -16.70
N GLU A 95 0.73 -3.28 -16.78
CA GLU A 95 0.66 -2.38 -15.62
C GLU A 95 -0.44 -2.81 -14.65
N ARG A 96 -1.61 -3.21 -15.17
CA ARG A 96 -2.70 -3.75 -14.34
C ARG A 96 -2.24 -4.97 -13.55
N ARG A 97 -1.55 -5.92 -14.20
CA ARG A 97 -1.00 -7.11 -13.53
C ARG A 97 0.02 -6.73 -12.47
N GLN A 98 0.87 -5.73 -12.73
CA GLN A 98 1.84 -5.26 -11.74
C GLN A 98 1.16 -4.69 -10.49
N ILE A 99 0.18 -3.80 -10.68
CA ILE A 99 -0.59 -3.22 -9.57
C ILE A 99 -1.30 -4.30 -8.76
N LEU A 100 -1.89 -5.31 -9.42
CA LEU A 100 -2.56 -6.41 -8.73
C LEU A 100 -1.58 -7.26 -7.90
N ARG A 101 -0.38 -7.54 -8.43
CA ARG A 101 0.67 -8.21 -7.65
C ARG A 101 1.12 -7.37 -6.46
N ASP A 102 1.29 -6.07 -6.63
CA ASP A 102 1.68 -5.15 -5.56
C ASP A 102 0.64 -5.12 -4.45
N PHE A 103 -0.64 -5.08 -4.85
CA PHE A 103 -1.77 -5.15 -3.93
C PHE A 103 -1.82 -6.48 -3.17
N GLN A 104 -1.57 -7.61 -3.84
CA GLN A 104 -1.50 -8.90 -3.18
C GLN A 104 -0.38 -8.92 -2.14
N ARG A 105 0.84 -8.51 -2.52
CA ARG A 105 1.99 -8.42 -1.59
C ARG A 105 1.68 -7.55 -0.39
N TRP A 106 0.98 -6.44 -0.58
CA TRP A 106 0.55 -5.56 0.51
C TRP A 106 -0.42 -6.26 1.48
N ASN A 107 -1.38 -7.03 0.97
CA ASN A 107 -2.35 -7.75 1.80
C ASN A 107 -1.71 -8.89 2.60
N GLU A 108 -0.63 -9.47 2.09
CA GLU A 108 0.18 -10.49 2.76
C GLU A 108 1.09 -9.91 3.86
N LEU A 109 1.30 -8.59 3.90
CA LEU A 109 2.10 -7.97 4.96
C LEU A 109 1.45 -8.16 6.34
N PRO A 110 2.24 -8.50 7.38
CA PRO A 110 1.76 -8.45 8.76
C PRO A 110 1.22 -7.06 9.11
N GLU A 111 0.18 -7.01 9.96
CA GLU A 111 -0.49 -5.75 10.30
C GLU A 111 0.48 -4.70 10.87
N ALA A 112 1.40 -5.10 11.75
CA ALA A 112 2.43 -4.22 12.28
C ALA A 112 3.32 -3.60 11.19
N ARG A 113 3.63 -4.38 10.12
CA ARG A 113 4.39 -3.87 8.97
C ARG A 113 3.58 -2.89 8.14
N ARG A 114 2.30 -3.18 7.88
CA ARG A 114 1.41 -2.24 7.19
C ARG A 114 1.31 -0.92 7.94
N GLN A 115 1.12 -0.96 9.26
CA GLN A 115 1.06 0.24 10.09
C GLN A 115 2.37 1.04 10.05
N GLN A 116 3.52 0.37 10.13
CA GLN A 116 4.82 1.03 10.02
C GLN A 116 4.97 1.76 8.67
N LEU A 117 4.59 1.11 7.57
CA LEU A 117 4.66 1.71 6.23
C LEU A 117 3.68 2.88 6.07
N GLN A 118 2.45 2.74 6.59
CA GLN A 118 1.46 3.82 6.59
C GLN A 118 1.98 5.05 7.34
N GLN A 119 2.54 4.86 8.54
CA GLN A 119 3.12 5.96 9.31
C GLN A 119 4.32 6.60 8.60
N ALA A 120 5.16 5.80 7.94
CA ALA A 120 6.28 6.32 7.14
C ALA A 120 5.78 7.17 5.97
N TYR A 121 4.74 6.71 5.28
CA TYR A 121 4.08 7.45 4.20
C TYR A 121 3.47 8.76 4.71
N ASP A 122 2.75 8.73 5.83
CA ASP A 122 2.14 9.93 6.42
C ASP A 122 3.19 10.96 6.82
N ARG A 123 4.32 10.53 7.39
CA ARG A 123 5.46 11.41 7.66
C ARG A 123 6.02 12.00 6.37
N PHE A 124 6.19 11.19 5.33
CA PHE A 124 6.68 11.66 4.03
C PHE A 124 5.76 12.71 3.41
N GLN A 125 4.43 12.50 3.45
CA GLN A 125 3.45 13.46 2.90
C GLN A 125 3.46 14.81 3.64
N LYS A 126 3.78 14.81 4.94
CA LYS A 126 3.89 16.02 5.77
C LYS A 126 5.21 16.76 5.61
N MET A 127 6.19 16.21 4.89
CA MET A 127 7.47 16.89 4.65
C MET A 127 7.32 18.06 3.66
N PRO A 128 8.14 19.11 3.78
CA PRO A 128 8.25 20.16 2.76
C PRO A 128 8.51 19.57 1.36
N PRO A 129 7.95 20.15 0.29
CA PRO A 129 8.06 19.60 -1.06
C PRO A 129 9.51 19.44 -1.52
N GLU A 130 10.42 20.34 -1.13
CA GLU A 130 11.85 20.26 -1.45
C GLU A 130 12.51 19.04 -0.79
N ARG A 131 12.12 18.73 0.45
CA ARG A 131 12.62 17.55 1.17
C ARG A 131 12.09 16.26 0.52
N ARG A 132 10.82 16.24 0.10
CA ARG A 132 10.24 15.10 -0.62
C ARG A 132 10.96 14.88 -1.95
N ALA A 133 11.20 15.95 -2.72
CA ALA A 133 11.91 15.90 -3.98
C ALA A 133 13.34 15.33 -3.82
N GLN A 134 14.06 15.77 -2.79
CA GLN A 134 15.41 15.24 -2.49
C GLN A 134 15.38 13.73 -2.17
N ILE A 135 14.38 13.25 -1.43
CA ILE A 135 14.23 11.82 -1.12
C ILE A 135 13.95 11.03 -2.40
N LEU A 136 13.01 11.50 -3.23
CA LEU A 136 12.66 10.85 -4.49
C LEU A 136 13.84 10.82 -5.46
N GLN A 137 14.60 11.91 -5.57
CA GLN A 137 15.80 11.96 -6.42
C GLN A 137 16.89 10.98 -5.97
N ARG A 138 17.10 10.84 -4.64
CA ARG A 138 18.04 9.84 -4.10
C ARG A 138 17.58 8.42 -4.40
N PHE A 139 16.28 8.16 -4.30
CA PHE A 139 15.68 6.87 -4.61
C PHE A 139 15.83 6.53 -6.10
N GLN A 140 15.49 7.45 -7.00
CA GLN A 140 15.69 7.28 -8.45
C GLN A 140 17.15 6.99 -8.81
N ARG A 141 18.10 7.70 -8.18
CA ARG A 141 19.52 7.43 -8.41
C ARG A 141 19.91 6.01 -7.99
N LEU A 142 19.39 5.54 -6.86
CA LEU A 142 19.64 4.19 -6.37
C LEU A 142 19.03 3.12 -7.28
N GLU A 143 17.83 3.37 -7.82
CA GLU A 143 17.18 2.46 -8.78
C GLU A 143 17.93 2.38 -10.11
N ALA A 144 18.53 3.49 -10.55
CA ALA A 144 19.33 3.56 -11.77
C ALA A 144 20.74 2.97 -11.64
N MET A 145 21.19 2.58 -10.44
CA MET A 145 22.50 1.97 -10.24
C MET A 145 22.53 0.54 -10.82
N PRO A 146 23.70 0.07 -11.33
CA PRO A 146 23.92 -1.34 -11.62
C PRO A 146 23.59 -2.22 -10.40
N PRO A 147 23.06 -3.44 -10.58
CA PRO A 147 22.64 -4.30 -9.48
C PRO A 147 23.71 -4.49 -8.39
N GLU A 148 24.95 -4.72 -8.79
CA GLU A 148 26.09 -4.97 -7.91
C GLU A 148 26.44 -3.73 -7.07
N GLU A 149 26.34 -2.56 -7.67
CA GLU A 149 26.56 -1.29 -6.98
C GLU A 149 25.43 -1.00 -5.99
N ARG A 150 24.18 -1.21 -6.41
CA ARG A 150 23.01 -1.06 -5.53
C ARG A 150 23.11 -1.99 -4.32
N GLU A 151 23.49 -3.25 -4.53
CA GLU A 151 23.72 -4.21 -3.44
C GLU A 151 24.84 -3.77 -2.49
N ARG A 152 25.94 -3.24 -3.03
CA ARG A 152 27.03 -2.70 -2.22
C ARG A 152 26.55 -1.56 -1.34
N VAL A 153 25.74 -0.65 -1.88
CA VAL A 153 25.12 0.44 -1.11
C VAL A 153 24.21 -0.12 0.00
N MET A 154 23.38 -1.12 -0.31
CA MET A 154 22.49 -1.76 0.67
C MET A 154 23.26 -2.45 1.80
N ARG A 155 24.29 -3.26 1.48
CA ARG A 155 25.15 -3.91 2.48
C ARG A 155 25.86 -2.90 3.38
N ASN A 156 26.32 -1.79 2.81
CA ASN A 156 26.93 -0.70 3.59
C ASN A 156 25.91 -0.04 4.52
N TRP A 157 24.68 0.17 4.06
CA TRP A 157 23.60 0.73 4.86
C TRP A 157 23.20 -0.20 6.01
N GLU A 158 23.05 -1.50 5.77
CA GLU A 158 22.75 -2.49 6.81
C GLU A 158 23.83 -2.54 7.88
N ARG A 159 25.11 -2.51 7.47
CA ARG A 159 26.23 -2.45 8.40
C ARG A 159 26.16 -1.20 9.26
N TRP A 160 25.88 -0.05 8.65
CA TRP A 160 25.74 1.23 9.36
C TRP A 160 24.61 1.24 10.39
N GLN A 161 23.46 0.64 10.06
CA GLN A 161 22.32 0.53 10.99
C GLN A 161 22.69 -0.26 12.25
N LYS A 162 23.54 -1.28 12.12
CA LYS A 162 24.00 -2.13 13.24
C LYS A 162 25.14 -1.53 14.06
N MET A 163 25.75 -0.43 13.63
CA MET A 163 26.85 0.22 14.36
C MET A 163 26.37 1.03 15.56
N THR A 164 27.14 0.99 16.66
CA THR A 164 26.97 1.91 17.80
C THR A 164 27.34 3.35 17.41
N PRO A 165 26.95 4.37 18.19
CA PRO A 165 27.35 5.76 17.95
C PRO A 165 28.86 5.93 17.79
N GLU A 166 29.66 5.27 18.63
CA GLU A 166 31.13 5.31 18.63
C GLU A 166 31.70 4.65 17.38
N GLN A 167 31.16 3.49 16.99
CA GLN A 167 31.56 2.81 15.76
C GLN A 167 31.25 3.65 14.52
N ARG A 168 30.11 4.37 14.51
CA ARG A 168 29.76 5.31 13.44
C ARG A 168 30.70 6.51 13.37
N GLU A 169 31.18 6.99 14.52
CA GLU A 169 32.17 8.06 14.60
C GLU A 169 33.52 7.60 14.01
N GLN A 170 34.02 6.45 14.46
CA GLN A 170 35.26 5.87 13.94
C GLN A 170 35.17 5.59 12.43
N PHE A 171 34.02 5.09 11.96
CA PHE A 171 33.79 4.86 10.54
C PHE A 171 33.87 6.17 9.73
N ARG A 172 33.26 7.26 10.25
CA ARG A 172 33.34 8.58 9.62
C ARG A 172 34.76 9.12 9.59
N GLN A 173 35.51 8.99 10.69
CA GLN A 173 36.91 9.40 10.75
C GLN A 173 37.76 8.64 9.72
N ARG A 174 37.58 7.33 9.59
CA ARG A 174 38.28 6.52 8.58
C ARG A 174 37.95 6.95 7.15
N LEU A 175 36.68 7.25 6.87
CA LEU A 175 36.27 7.77 5.56
C LEU A 175 36.84 9.15 5.27
N GLN A 176 36.96 10.01 6.29
CA GLN A 176 37.55 11.34 6.15
C GLN A 176 39.06 11.26 5.88
N GLN A 177 39.78 10.34 6.53
CA GLN A 177 41.21 10.11 6.32
C GLN A 177 41.53 9.50 4.95
N ARG A 178 40.65 8.62 4.44
CA ARG A 178 40.80 7.99 3.11
C ARG A 178 40.30 8.85 1.96
N ARG A 179 39.91 10.10 2.23
CA ARG A 179 39.31 10.96 1.22
C ARG A 179 40.39 11.60 0.35
N PRO A 180 40.31 11.49 -0.99
CA PRO A 180 41.28 12.12 -1.86
C PRO A 180 41.23 13.66 -1.72
N PRO A 181 42.39 14.35 -1.83
CA PRO A 181 42.43 15.82 -1.84
C PRO A 181 41.51 16.37 -2.92
N GLY A 182 40.66 17.34 -2.57
CA GLY A 182 39.74 18.00 -3.53
C GLY A 182 38.34 17.38 -3.66
N ALA A 183 38.06 16.22 -3.05
CA ALA A 183 36.67 15.74 -2.96
C ALA A 183 35.81 16.75 -2.16
N ARG A 184 34.53 16.94 -2.50
CA ARG A 184 33.62 17.84 -1.74
C ARG A 184 33.34 17.30 -0.33
N PRO A 185 33.28 18.15 0.73
CA PRO A 185 32.89 17.73 2.07
C PRO A 185 31.60 16.95 2.05
N PHE A 186 31.49 15.90 2.87
CA PHE A 186 30.16 15.42 3.24
C PHE A 186 29.46 16.64 3.85
N PRO A 187 28.33 17.10 3.27
CA PRO A 187 27.68 18.30 3.76
C PRO A 187 27.34 18.09 5.24
N PRO A 188 27.60 19.07 6.12
CA PRO A 188 27.19 18.97 7.51
C PRO A 188 25.69 18.71 7.54
N ARG A 189 25.28 17.71 8.34
CA ARG A 189 23.89 17.27 8.37
C ARG A 189 23.05 18.32 9.11
N ASN A 190 22.57 19.33 8.40
CA ASN A 190 21.36 20.03 8.81
C ASN A 190 20.15 19.09 8.59
N GLY A 191 19.98 18.15 9.54
CA GLY A 191 18.74 17.47 9.87
C GLY A 191 18.00 16.70 8.75
N GLY A 192 18.66 15.94 7.86
CA GLY A 192 17.90 15.27 6.78
C GLY A 192 18.59 14.20 5.92
N GLY A 193 19.53 13.42 6.45
CA GLY A 193 19.98 12.17 5.82
C GLY A 193 18.97 11.02 6.06
N PRO A 194 18.86 10.03 5.18
CA PRO A 194 17.78 9.05 5.21
C PRO A 194 17.87 8.20 6.48
N GLY A 195 16.81 8.23 7.29
CA GLY A 195 16.50 7.22 8.30
C GLY A 195 17.61 6.88 9.29
N ALA A 196 17.96 7.81 10.18
CA ALA A 196 18.28 7.37 11.54
C ALA A 196 16.93 7.27 12.26
N PRO A 197 16.47 6.08 12.73
CA PRO A 197 15.37 6.05 13.67
C PRO A 197 15.84 6.83 14.90
N GLY A 198 14.98 7.74 15.38
CA GLY A 198 15.24 8.46 16.62
C GLY A 198 15.60 7.45 17.71
N GLY A 199 16.76 7.66 18.34
CA GLY A 199 16.97 7.15 19.69
C GLY A 199 15.97 7.86 20.62
N PRO A 200 15.56 7.22 21.72
CA PRO A 200 14.63 7.84 22.66
C PRO A 200 15.22 9.14 23.20
N ARG A 201 14.33 10.09 23.47
CA ARG A 201 14.65 11.28 24.26
C ARG A 201 15.03 10.89 25.67
#